data_AF-A0A077XUC5-F1
#
_entry.id   AF-A0A077XUC5-F1
#
_cell.length_a   1.000
_cell.length_b   1.000
_cell.length_c   1.000
_cell.angle_alpha   90.00
_cell.angle_beta   90.00
_cell.angle_gamma   90.00
#
_symmetry.space_group_name_H-M   'P 1'
#
loop_
_entity.id
_entity.type
_entity.pdbx_description
1 polymer ?
#
loop_
_entity_poly.entity_id
_entity_poly.type
_entity_poly.pdbx_seq_one_letter_code
_entity_poly.pdbx_strand_id
1 'polypeptide(L)'
;MNRLFYVMNTDSWMHNGLFDNITGLLNMYNSGMQMNTATPEQKEKDLLYPLTDPLMKKLNLTQDEIGDIQSFLQAITASKYRMNRPDSLPR
;
A
#
# COMPACT_ATOMS: atom_id res chain seq x y z
N MET A 1 -0.06 -11.94 8.28
CA MET A 1 1.03 -12.62 7.55
C MET A 1 1.63 -11.61 6.59
N ASN A 2 2.73 -10.96 6.97
CA ASN A 2 3.30 -9.80 6.27
C ASN A 2 4.08 -10.25 5.04
N ARG A 3 3.48 -10.17 3.84
CA ARG A 3 4.19 -10.40 2.57
C ARG A 3 4.31 -9.10 1.79
N LEU A 4 5.34 -8.31 2.12
CA LEU A 4 5.79 -7.18 1.30
C LEU A 4 6.66 -7.63 0.11
N PHE A 5 7.17 -8.87 0.15
CA PHE A 5 8.12 -9.41 -0.83
C PHE A 5 7.65 -9.44 -2.29
N TYR A 6 6.36 -9.29 -2.57
CA TYR A 6 5.82 -9.28 -3.94
C TYR A 6 5.01 -8.04 -4.26
N VAL A 7 5.02 -7.03 -3.39
CA VAL A 7 4.07 -5.92 -3.46
C VAL A 7 4.13 -5.22 -4.81
N MET A 8 5.32 -4.97 -5.38
CA MET A 8 5.43 -4.29 -6.69
C MET A 8 5.10 -5.19 -7.90
N ASN A 9 4.79 -6.47 -7.68
CA ASN A 9 4.50 -7.45 -8.74
C ASN A 9 3.04 -7.92 -8.76
N THR A 10 2.22 -7.48 -7.81
CA THR A 10 0.83 -7.93 -7.62
C THR A 10 -0.16 -6.79 -7.82
N ASP A 11 0.12 -5.91 -8.77
CA ASP A 11 -0.87 -4.95 -9.26
C ASP A 11 -2.08 -5.70 -9.87
N SER A 12 -3.30 -5.20 -9.78
CA SER A 12 -3.74 -3.99 -9.05
C SER A 12 -3.88 -4.20 -7.54
N TRP A 13 -3.56 -3.17 -6.75
CA TRP A 13 -3.59 -3.20 -5.29
C TRP A 13 -4.98 -2.90 -4.70
N MET A 14 -5.10 -3.19 -3.40
CA MET A 14 -6.34 -3.30 -2.62
C MET A 14 -7.14 -4.56 -2.91
N HIS A 15 -8.04 -4.91 -1.98
CA HIS A 15 -8.90 -6.10 -2.12
C HIS A 15 -9.85 -6.01 -3.32
N ASN A 16 -10.10 -4.80 -3.83
CA ASN A 16 -10.96 -4.52 -4.98
C ASN A 16 -10.17 -4.20 -6.26
N GLY A 17 -8.83 -4.19 -6.22
CA GLY A 17 -7.99 -3.85 -7.37
C GLY A 17 -8.14 -2.41 -7.88
N LEU A 18 -8.61 -1.47 -7.04
CA LEU A 18 -8.91 -0.10 -7.46
C LEU A 18 -7.67 0.72 -7.85
N PHE A 19 -6.50 0.37 -7.32
CA PHE A 19 -5.27 1.12 -7.56
C PHE A 19 -4.32 0.31 -8.44
N ASP A 20 -4.09 0.79 -9.67
CA ASP A 20 -3.08 0.30 -10.60
C ASP A 20 -1.77 1.10 -10.54
N ASN A 21 -1.77 2.20 -9.77
CA ASN A 21 -0.62 3.07 -9.57
C ASN A 21 -0.23 3.13 -8.09
N ILE A 22 1.00 2.68 -7.78
CA ILE A 22 1.55 2.66 -6.42
C ILE A 22 1.61 4.07 -5.81
N THR A 23 1.90 5.11 -6.59
CA THR A 23 1.93 6.49 -6.12
C THR A 23 0.53 6.95 -5.69
N GLY A 24 -0.51 6.53 -6.41
CA GLY A 24 -1.90 6.78 -6.03
C GLY A 24 -2.25 6.10 -4.70
N LEU A 25 -1.79 4.87 -4.51
CA LEU A 25 -1.95 4.14 -3.25
C LEU A 25 -1.24 4.84 -2.09
N LEU A 26 0.02 5.26 -2.28
CA LEU A 26 0.79 5.99 -1.26
C LEU A 26 0.15 7.33 -0.91
N ASN A 27 -0.37 8.06 -1.90
CA ASN A 27 -1.10 9.31 -1.66
C ASN A 27 -2.39 9.11 -0.85
N MET A 28 -3.09 8.00 -1.06
CA MET A 28 -4.27 7.64 -0.26
C MET A 28 -3.90 7.40 1.21
N TYR A 29 -2.77 6.77 1.50
CA TYR A 29 -2.26 6.64 2.87
C TYR A 29 -1.79 7.99 3.42
N ASN A 30 -1.10 8.80 2.61
CA ASN A 30 -0.61 10.13 3.02
C ASN A 30 -1.75 11.07 3.42
N SER A 31 -2.92 10.96 2.77
CA SER A 31 -4.12 11.74 3.12
C SER A 31 -4.81 11.29 4.41
N GLY A 32 -4.38 10.16 5.00
CA GLY A 32 -5.02 9.55 6.16
C GLY A 32 -6.23 8.68 5.81
N MET A 33 -6.36 8.21 4.55
CA MET A 33 -7.50 7.41 4.07
C MET A 33 -8.86 8.01 4.47
N GLN A 34 -9.09 9.27 4.09
CA GLN A 34 -10.40 9.91 4.23
C GLN A 34 -11.42 9.32 3.24
N MET A 35 -11.76 8.04 3.44
CA MET A 35 -12.85 7.37 2.74
C MET A 35 -14.15 7.75 3.45
N ASN A 36 -14.90 8.69 2.86
CA ASN A 36 -16.31 9.00 3.14
C ASN A 36 -16.76 8.67 4.58
N THR A 37 -16.28 9.43 5.55
CA THR A 37 -16.75 9.28 6.92
C THR A 37 -18.22 9.70 6.97
N ALA A 38 -19.11 8.76 7.30
CA ALA A 38 -20.51 9.06 7.59
C ALA A 38 -20.64 10.26 8.53
N THR A 39 -21.70 11.03 8.33
CA THR A 39 -22.07 12.08 9.26
C THR A 39 -22.35 11.48 10.65
N PRO A 40 -22.23 12.26 11.73
CA PRO A 40 -22.56 11.78 13.08
C PRO A 40 -23.95 11.13 13.14
N GLU A 41 -24.94 11.68 12.45
CA GLU A 41 -26.32 11.18 12.42
C GLU A 41 -26.45 9.84 11.68
N GLN A 42 -25.59 9.59 10.68
CA GLN A 42 -25.54 8.31 9.98
C GLN A 42 -24.89 7.23 10.84
N LYS A 43 -23.87 7.59 11.64
CA LYS A 43 -23.21 6.68 12.59
C LYS A 43 -24.14 6.29 13.75
N GLU A 44 -24.94 7.23 14.25
CA GLU A 44 -25.93 6.94 15.31
C GLU A 44 -27.02 5.95 14.86
N LYS A 45 -27.30 5.88 13.55
CA LYS A 45 -28.30 4.98 12.97
C LYS A 45 -27.78 3.59 12.64
N ASP A 46 -26.46 3.40 12.57
CA ASP A 46 -25.83 2.11 12.24
C ASP A 46 -24.72 1.76 13.24
N LEU A 47 -25.05 0.84 14.16
CA LEU A 47 -24.13 0.35 15.18
C LEU A 47 -22.90 -0.38 14.60
N LEU A 48 -22.98 -0.86 13.36
CA LEU A 48 -21.88 -1.57 12.68
C LEU A 48 -21.17 -0.69 11.66
N TYR A 49 -21.42 0.61 11.67
CA TYR A 49 -20.78 1.52 10.74
C TYR A 49 -19.25 1.44 10.87
N PRO A 50 -18.52 1.26 9.76
CA PRO A 50 -17.07 1.11 9.81
C PRO A 50 -16.41 2.39 10.34
N LEU A 51 -15.62 2.24 11.40
CA LEU A 51 -14.82 3.32 11.96
C LEU A 51 -13.41 3.28 11.40
N THR A 52 -12.94 4.43 10.96
CA THR A 52 -11.54 4.63 10.59
C THR A 52 -10.67 4.51 11.85
N ASP A 53 -9.59 3.74 11.77
CA ASP A 53 -8.64 3.57 12.87
C ASP A 53 -7.96 4.91 13.21
N PRO A 54 -7.74 5.26 14.49
CA PRO A 54 -7.07 6.50 14.90
C PRO A 54 -5.66 6.72 14.30
N LEU A 55 -4.98 5.65 13.88
CA LEU A 55 -3.68 5.74 13.22
C LEU A 55 -3.77 6.30 11.80
N MET A 56 -4.96 6.28 11.19
CA MET A 56 -5.21 6.79 9.85
C MET A 56 -5.36 8.30 9.90
N LYS A 57 -4.22 8.97 9.91
CA LYS A 57 -4.09 10.42 9.93
C LYS A 57 -3.22 10.90 8.78
N LYS A 58 -3.37 12.17 8.42
CA LYS A 58 -2.54 12.80 7.39
C LYS A 58 -1.06 12.72 7.82
N LEU A 59 -0.23 12.19 6.93
CA LEU A 59 1.20 11.99 7.20
C LEU A 59 2.05 13.20 6.76
N ASN A 60 1.51 14.06 5.87
CA ASN A 60 2.19 15.23 5.31
C ASN A 60 3.51 14.89 4.61
N LEU A 61 3.59 13.72 3.99
CA LEU A 61 4.74 13.32 3.18
C LEU A 61 4.88 14.26 1.98
N THR A 62 6.12 14.66 1.73
CA THR A 62 6.56 15.36 0.52
C THR A 62 6.56 14.41 -0.68
N GLN A 63 6.69 14.98 -1.89
CA GLN A 63 6.80 14.16 -3.10
C GLN A 63 8.08 13.31 -3.11
N ASP A 64 9.17 13.85 -2.57
CA ASP A 64 10.46 13.14 -2.50
C ASP A 64 10.35 11.94 -1.55
N GLU A 65 9.75 12.11 -0.37
CA GLU A 65 9.53 11.01 0.59
C GLU A 65 8.62 9.91 0.04
N ILE A 66 7.61 10.27 -0.77
CA ILE A 66 6.77 9.30 -1.49
C ILE A 66 7.63 8.51 -2.48
N GLY A 67 8.52 9.20 -3.20
CA GLY A 67 9.49 8.58 -4.12
C GLY A 67 10.47 7.63 -3.41
N ASP A 68 10.93 7.99 -2.22
CA ASP A 68 11.82 7.17 -1.39
C ASP A 68 11.10 5.88 -0.93
N ILE A 69 9.85 5.99 -0.48
CA ILE A 69 9.04 4.82 -0.11
C ILE A 69 8.82 3.92 -1.31
N GLN A 70 8.46 4.48 -2.47
CA GLN A 70 8.30 3.69 -3.70
C GLN A 70 9.59 2.96 -4.08
N SER A 71 10.74 3.64 -3.98
CA SER A 71 12.06 3.07 -4.25
C SER A 71 12.39 1.94 -3.29
N PHE A 72 12.08 2.12 -2.00
CA PHE A 72 12.24 1.09 -0.99
C PHE A 72 11.36 -0.14 -1.28
N LEU A 73 10.08 0.05 -1.59
CA LEU A 73 9.15 -1.03 -1.95
C LEU A 73 9.62 -1.82 -3.18
N GLN A 74 10.19 -1.11 -4.17
CA GLN A 74 10.80 -1.73 -5.35
C GLN A 74 12.03 -2.57 -4.97
N ALA A 75 12.90 -2.05 -4.09
CA ALA A 75 14.12 -2.74 -3.68
C ALA A 75 13.85 -4.03 -2.88
N ILE A 76 12.78 -4.06 -2.07
CA ILE A 76 12.41 -5.25 -1.28
C ILE A 76 11.50 -6.22 -2.03
N THR A 77 11.04 -5.85 -3.24
CA THR A 77 10.23 -6.74 -4.07
C THR A 77 11.13 -7.75 -4.76
N ALA A 78 10.83 -9.03 -4.57
CA ALA A 78 11.51 -10.13 -5.25
C ALA A 78 11.36 -10.00 -6.77
N SER A 79 12.38 -10.43 -7.51
CA SER A 79 12.29 -10.52 -8.96
C SER A 79 11.10 -11.39 -9.39
N LYS A 80 10.38 -10.97 -10.44
CA LYS A 80 9.37 -11.82 -11.11
C LYS A 80 9.99 -13.10 -11.66
N TYR A 81 11.28 -13.03 -12.00
CA TYR A 81 12.01 -14.17 -12.53
C TYR A 81 12.59 -15.01 -11.40
N ARG A 82 12.32 -16.31 -11.46
CA ARG A 82 13.07 -17.28 -10.67
C ARG A 82 14.53 -17.17 -11.09
N MET A 83 15.41 -16.82 -10.15
CA MET A 83 16.84 -16.84 -10.41
C MET A 83 17.24 -18.28 -10.72
N ASN A 84 17.77 -18.51 -11.91
CA ASN A 84 18.28 -19.83 -12.28
C ASN A 84 19.44 -20.16 -11.36
N ARG A 85 19.51 -21.41 -10.91
CA ARG A 85 20.67 -21.90 -10.20
C ARG A 85 21.88 -21.78 -11.15
N PRO A 86 23.04 -21.28 -10.68
CA PRO A 86 24.25 -21.25 -11.50
C PRO A 86 24.62 -22.65 -12.00
N ASP A 87 24.97 -22.77 -13.28
CA ASP A 87 25.35 -24.05 -13.90
C ASP A 87 26.68 -24.60 -13.36
N SER A 88 27.50 -23.73 -12.77
CA SER A 88 28.75 -24.10 -12.12
C SER A 88 29.03 -23.21 -10.90
N LEU A 89 29.76 -23.76 -9.92
CA LEU A 89 30.25 -22.98 -8.79
C LEU A 89 31.48 -22.18 -9.21
N PRO A 90 31.63 -20.92 -8.73
CA PRO A 90 32.87 -20.19 -8.92
C PRO A 90 34.01 -20.98 -8.26
N ARG A 91 35.05 -21.29 -9.05
CA ARG A 91 36.28 -21.93 -8.55
C ARG A 91 37.13 -20.95 -7.78
#